data_AF-D8LSQ8-F1
#
_entry.id   AF-D8LSQ8-F1
#
_cell.length_a   1.000
_cell.length_b   1.000
_cell.length_c   1.000
_cell.angle_alpha   90.00
_cell.angle_beta   90.00
_cell.angle_gamma   90.00
#
_symmetry.space_group_name_H-M   'P 1'
#
loop_
_entity.id
_entity.type
_entity.pdbx_description
1 polymer ?
#
loop_
_entity_poly.entity_id
_entity_poly.type
_entity_poly.pdbx_seq_one_letter_code
_entity_poly.pdbx_strand_id
1 'polypeptide(L)'
;MAPNNKTVSAGTHPHGGGGQAFTGQKCPFASLAPQAASSGGSNRNPHAVLTKQKSMYVDGLAARIHDDMNLAVLAGMALMAAWAMWEGDRWTQYALTLFAAGYMVLDACWILCNPSGVKSPKTVLGHHVATLSVLVDPLLQPQHAFYTACALLVEFNTFLLILRRRVSWGGLLEVPFALSWVALRLIWYPFLGFYFTMCTFPETLKALYPERLVEWRFAVEEDRPVPMFLGSYLAWVGICIFQGWWSCALVRSYGRPAVVTRDKKFL
;
A
#
# COMPACT_ATOMS: atom_id res chain seq x y z
N MET A 1 40.70 12.68 50.12
CA MET A 1 40.33 14.04 49.62
C MET A 1 38.90 13.99 49.12
N ALA A 2 38.11 14.98 49.51
CA ALA A 2 36.65 15.04 49.49
C ALA A 2 36.01 15.11 48.08
N PRO A 3 34.70 14.78 47.95
CA PRO A 3 33.92 15.01 46.74
C PRO A 3 33.38 16.44 46.69
N ASN A 4 33.29 17.03 45.50
CA ASN A 4 32.72 18.38 45.32
C ASN A 4 31.38 18.32 44.58
N ASN A 5 30.34 18.69 45.32
CA ASN A 5 28.97 18.93 44.88
C ASN A 5 28.90 20.16 43.97
N LYS A 6 28.13 20.09 42.87
CA LYS A 6 27.49 21.27 42.29
C LYS A 6 26.01 21.01 42.03
N THR A 7 25.23 21.55 42.95
CA THR A 7 23.82 21.91 42.83
C THR A 7 23.66 23.07 41.83
N VAL A 8 22.70 22.96 40.90
CA VAL A 8 22.17 24.12 40.17
C VAL A 8 20.64 24.06 40.17
N SER A 9 20.10 24.99 40.95
CA SER A 9 18.84 25.74 40.89
C SER A 9 17.70 25.26 39.97
N ALA A 10 16.56 25.06 40.65
CA ALA A 10 15.22 25.14 40.10
C ALA A 10 14.89 26.58 39.68
N GLY A 11 14.27 26.73 38.50
CA GLY A 11 13.66 27.95 38.00
C GLY A 11 12.17 27.72 37.77
N THR A 12 11.35 28.27 38.66
CA THR A 12 9.89 28.39 38.56
C THR A 12 9.52 29.61 37.73
N HIS A 13 8.65 29.46 36.72
CA HIS A 13 7.81 30.55 36.22
C HIS A 13 6.45 30.01 35.73
N PRO A 14 5.39 30.85 35.74
CA PRO A 14 4.02 30.43 35.99
C PRO A 14 3.09 30.48 34.77
N HIS A 15 1.98 29.76 34.92
CA HIS A 15 0.63 30.01 34.41
C HIS A 15 0.42 30.82 33.11
N GLY A 16 -0.05 30.10 32.09
CA GLY A 16 -1.05 30.54 31.11
C GLY A 16 -1.63 29.27 30.47
N GLY A 17 -2.89 28.86 30.66
CA GLY A 17 -4.10 29.68 30.72
C GLY A 17 -4.65 29.84 29.31
N GLY A 18 -5.27 28.79 28.76
CA GLY A 18 -5.77 28.81 27.38
C GLY A 18 -6.46 27.52 26.97
N GLY A 19 -7.56 27.19 27.64
CA GLY A 19 -8.52 26.21 27.12
C GLY A 19 -9.17 26.77 25.86
N GLN A 20 -8.96 26.10 24.73
CA GLN A 20 -9.82 26.28 23.56
C GLN A 20 -10.84 25.15 23.50
N ALA A 21 -12.08 25.59 23.61
CA ALA A 21 -13.28 24.80 23.64
C ALA A 21 -13.48 24.04 22.33
N PHE A 22 -13.86 22.77 22.49
CA PHE A 22 -14.65 22.02 21.55
C PHE A 22 -15.98 22.77 21.32
N THR A 23 -16.09 23.50 20.21
CA THR A 23 -17.39 24.00 19.74
C THR A 23 -17.83 23.15 18.56
N GLY A 24 -18.87 22.36 18.81
CA GLY A 24 -19.58 21.61 17.79
C GLY A 24 -20.09 22.52 16.67
N GLN A 25 -19.73 22.18 15.44
CA GLN A 25 -20.30 22.82 14.26
C GLN A 25 -21.49 21.99 13.79
N LYS A 26 -22.66 22.56 14.02
CA LYS A 26 -23.98 22.06 13.60
C LYS A 26 -24.02 21.87 12.08
N CYS A 27 -24.54 20.72 11.66
CA CYS A 27 -25.15 20.54 10.35
C CYS A 27 -26.32 21.51 10.17
N PRO A 28 -26.42 22.25 9.06
CA PRO A 28 -27.69 22.74 8.56
C PRO A 28 -28.16 21.83 7.42
N PHE A 29 -29.09 20.94 7.75
CA PHE A 29 -30.06 20.41 6.79
C PHE A 29 -31.15 21.47 6.66
N ALA A 30 -31.21 22.22 5.56
CA ALA A 30 -32.42 22.91 5.11
C ALA A 30 -32.26 23.50 3.70
N SER A 31 -33.34 23.37 2.94
CA SER A 31 -33.66 24.08 1.69
C SER A 31 -33.12 23.50 0.39
N LEU A 32 -33.86 22.50 -0.11
CA LEU A 32 -34.02 22.24 -1.54
C LEU A 32 -34.76 23.41 -2.17
N ALA A 33 -34.04 24.24 -2.94
CA ALA A 33 -34.63 25.15 -3.91
C ALA A 33 -34.25 24.68 -5.32
N PRO A 34 -35.20 24.55 -6.26
CA PRO A 34 -34.89 24.21 -7.65
C PRO A 34 -34.24 25.41 -8.33
N GLN A 35 -32.92 25.34 -8.58
CA GLN A 35 -32.26 26.32 -9.44
C GLN A 35 -32.61 26.03 -10.90
N ALA A 36 -33.18 27.05 -11.54
CA ALA A 36 -33.49 27.10 -12.94
C ALA A 36 -32.25 26.75 -13.80
N ALA A 37 -32.46 25.86 -14.77
CA ALA A 37 -31.48 25.47 -15.76
C ALA A 37 -31.10 26.67 -16.63
N SER A 38 -29.93 27.25 -16.38
CA SER A 38 -29.26 28.12 -17.36
C SER A 38 -28.38 27.23 -18.26
N SER A 39 -28.77 27.12 -19.52
CA SER A 39 -28.06 26.44 -20.60
C SER A 39 -26.83 27.26 -21.03
N GLY A 40 -25.87 27.45 -20.11
CA GLY A 40 -24.57 28.04 -20.41
C GLY A 40 -23.65 26.98 -20.99
N GLY A 41 -23.40 27.04 -22.31
CA GLY A 41 -22.46 26.18 -23.01
C GLY A 41 -21.10 26.13 -22.32
N SER A 42 -20.81 24.99 -21.69
CA SER A 42 -19.57 24.71 -20.98
C SER A 42 -18.45 24.53 -22.01
N ASN A 43 -17.80 25.63 -22.36
CA ASN A 43 -16.54 25.63 -23.09
C ASN A 43 -15.47 25.01 -22.16
N ARG A 44 -15.43 23.68 -22.10
CA ARG A 44 -14.47 22.91 -21.29
C ARG A 44 -13.10 23.10 -21.91
N ASN A 45 -12.36 24.07 -21.40
CA ASN A 45 -10.97 24.28 -21.80
C ASN A 45 -10.15 23.04 -21.40
N PRO A 46 -9.67 22.20 -22.34
CA PRO A 46 -8.98 20.95 -22.04
C PRO A 46 -7.70 21.17 -21.21
N HIS A 47 -7.14 22.39 -21.24
CA HIS A 47 -5.98 22.77 -20.43
C HIS A 47 -6.24 22.79 -18.91
N ALA A 48 -7.50 22.97 -18.46
CA ALA A 48 -7.83 23.01 -17.04
C ALA A 48 -7.81 21.61 -16.37
N VAL A 49 -7.97 20.54 -17.15
CA VAL A 49 -7.92 19.16 -16.64
C VAL A 49 -6.47 18.73 -16.37
N LEU A 50 -5.53 19.12 -17.24
CA LEU A 50 -4.11 18.80 -17.11
C LEU A 50 -3.44 19.47 -15.90
N THR A 51 -3.91 20.65 -15.50
CA THR A 51 -3.34 21.40 -14.36
C THR A 51 -3.71 20.80 -13.00
N LYS A 52 -4.91 20.23 -12.85
CA LYS A 52 -5.34 19.60 -11.58
C LYS A 52 -4.63 18.27 -11.30
N GLN A 53 -4.22 17.54 -12.34
CA GLN A 53 -3.44 16.31 -12.19
C GLN A 53 -2.01 16.61 -11.67
N LYS A 54 -1.42 17.76 -12.06
CA LYS A 54 -0.09 18.20 -11.62
C LYS A 54 0.03 18.41 -10.10
N SER A 55 -1.04 18.86 -9.44
CA SER A 55 -1.06 19.10 -7.97
C SER A 55 -0.97 17.82 -7.12
N MET A 56 -1.12 16.63 -7.72
CA MET A 56 -1.10 15.37 -6.96
C MET A 56 0.30 14.75 -6.82
N TYR A 57 1.31 15.35 -7.47
CA TYR A 57 2.69 14.87 -7.49
C TYR A 57 3.53 15.58 -6.44
N VAL A 58 4.47 14.82 -5.86
CA VAL A 58 5.52 15.44 -5.06
C VAL A 58 6.61 15.85 -6.03
N ASP A 59 6.70 17.15 -6.29
CA ASP A 59 7.69 17.70 -7.23
C ASP A 59 9.05 17.81 -6.54
N GLY A 60 10.09 17.24 -7.17
CA GLY A 60 11.46 17.31 -6.67
C GLY A 60 12.39 16.33 -7.35
N LEU A 61 13.70 16.59 -7.29
CA LEU A 61 14.71 15.67 -7.80
C LEU A 61 14.68 14.33 -7.05
N ALA A 62 14.58 14.35 -5.71
CA ALA A 62 14.53 13.15 -4.88
C ALA A 62 13.33 12.25 -5.20
N ALA A 63 12.14 12.83 -5.39
CA ALA A 63 10.93 12.10 -5.77
C ALA A 63 11.06 11.46 -7.16
N ARG A 64 11.69 12.15 -8.12
CA ARG A 64 11.96 11.60 -9.46
C ARG A 64 12.94 10.43 -9.42
N ILE A 65 14.05 10.58 -8.70
CA ILE A 65 15.05 9.51 -8.54
C ILE A 65 14.40 8.28 -7.88
N HIS A 66 13.62 8.50 -6.81
CA HIS A 66 12.90 7.43 -6.12
C HIS A 66 11.92 6.70 -7.04
N ASP A 67 11.06 7.44 -7.74
CA ASP A 67 10.10 6.84 -8.67
C ASP A 67 10.81 6.09 -9.82
N ASP A 68 11.91 6.62 -10.37
CA ASP A 68 12.64 5.99 -11.47
C ASP A 68 13.36 4.70 -11.02
N MET A 69 13.96 4.70 -9.82
CA MET A 69 14.53 3.50 -9.21
C MET A 69 13.46 2.44 -8.93
N ASN A 70 12.36 2.83 -8.30
CA ASN A 70 11.26 1.91 -8.01
C ASN A 70 10.63 1.37 -9.29
N LEU A 71 10.52 2.16 -10.35
CA LEU A 71 10.01 1.69 -11.63
C LEU A 71 10.85 0.52 -12.17
N ALA A 72 12.18 0.62 -12.10
CA ALA A 72 13.07 -0.45 -12.54
C ALA A 72 13.01 -1.67 -11.60
N VAL A 73 13.10 -1.46 -10.29
CA VAL A 73 13.15 -2.55 -9.31
C VAL A 73 11.82 -3.31 -9.23
N LEU A 74 10.68 -2.59 -9.17
CA LEU A 74 9.36 -3.23 -9.13
C LEU A 74 9.06 -4.00 -10.41
N ALA A 75 9.46 -3.49 -11.59
CA ALA A 75 9.33 -4.24 -12.84
C ALA A 75 10.14 -5.55 -12.80
N GLY A 76 11.39 -5.49 -12.35
CA GLY A 76 12.24 -6.66 -12.17
C GLY A 76 11.65 -7.66 -11.18
N MET A 77 11.17 -7.20 -10.02
CA MET A 77 10.51 -8.05 -9.03
C MET A 77 9.25 -8.71 -9.56
N ALA A 78 8.39 -7.98 -10.27
CA ALA A 78 7.17 -8.54 -10.83
C ALA A 78 7.47 -9.62 -11.88
N LEU A 79 8.47 -9.40 -12.74
CA LEU A 79 8.91 -10.39 -13.73
C LEU A 79 9.54 -11.61 -13.07
N MET A 80 10.44 -11.40 -12.09
CA MET A 80 11.04 -12.49 -11.33
C MET A 80 10.02 -13.27 -10.51
N ALA A 81 8.99 -12.61 -9.97
CA ALA A 81 7.90 -13.27 -9.27
C ALA A 81 7.09 -14.17 -10.22
N ALA A 82 6.72 -13.65 -11.39
CA ALA A 82 6.02 -14.44 -12.40
C ALA A 82 6.86 -15.64 -12.87
N TRP A 83 8.15 -15.43 -13.12
CA TRP A 83 9.09 -16.49 -13.46
C TRP A 83 9.24 -17.53 -12.34
N ALA A 84 9.40 -17.07 -11.10
CA ALA A 84 9.56 -17.91 -9.93
C ALA A 84 8.34 -18.81 -9.67
N MET A 85 7.15 -18.36 -10.06
CA MET A 85 5.92 -19.13 -10.00
C MET A 85 5.77 -20.13 -11.15
N TRP A 86 6.28 -19.80 -12.34
CA TRP A 86 6.09 -20.60 -13.54
C TRP A 86 7.11 -21.75 -13.62
N GLU A 87 8.40 -21.43 -13.51
CA GLU A 87 9.52 -22.36 -13.72
C GLU A 87 10.62 -22.24 -12.64
N GLY A 88 10.46 -21.33 -11.69
CA GLY A 88 11.48 -21.12 -10.66
C GLY A 88 11.67 -22.30 -9.74
N ASP A 89 12.94 -22.69 -9.57
CA ASP A 89 13.32 -23.60 -8.50
C ASP A 89 13.26 -22.91 -7.12
N ARG A 90 13.42 -23.70 -6.06
CA ARG A 90 13.38 -23.20 -4.68
C ARG A 90 14.45 -22.13 -4.42
N TRP A 91 15.61 -22.25 -5.07
CA TRP A 91 16.68 -21.25 -4.94
C TRP A 91 16.28 -19.90 -5.53
N THR A 92 15.65 -19.90 -6.70
CA THR A 92 15.14 -18.70 -7.35
C THR A 92 14.08 -18.01 -6.48
N GLN A 93 13.15 -18.78 -5.92
CA GLN A 93 12.11 -18.27 -5.02
C GLN A 93 12.70 -17.68 -3.73
N TYR A 94 13.69 -18.34 -3.14
CA TYR A 94 14.36 -17.86 -1.94
C TYR A 94 15.24 -16.63 -2.22
N ALA A 95 15.96 -16.60 -3.35
CA ALA A 95 16.71 -15.44 -3.79
C ALA A 95 15.81 -14.23 -4.03
N LEU A 96 14.62 -14.42 -4.62
CA LEU A 96 13.60 -13.39 -4.74
C LEU A 96 13.14 -12.89 -3.36
N THR A 97 13.00 -13.79 -2.37
CA THR A 97 12.64 -13.41 -0.99
C THR A 97 13.70 -12.53 -0.35
N LEU A 98 14.98 -12.89 -0.45
CA LEU A 98 16.10 -12.09 0.05
C LEU A 98 16.17 -10.74 -0.65
N PHE A 99 16.01 -10.73 -1.98
CA PHE A 99 16.02 -9.51 -2.77
C PHE A 99 14.89 -8.56 -2.35
N ALA A 100 13.67 -9.07 -2.23
CA ALA A 100 12.51 -8.28 -1.82
C ALA A 100 12.67 -7.71 -0.40
N ALA A 101 13.15 -8.53 0.55
CA ALA A 101 13.41 -8.06 1.92
C ALA A 101 14.48 -6.96 1.94
N GLY A 102 15.59 -7.16 1.21
CA GLY A 102 16.66 -6.18 1.07
C GLY A 102 16.17 -4.87 0.46
N TYR A 103 15.39 -4.94 -0.63
CA TYR A 103 14.78 -3.78 -1.25
C TYR A 103 13.85 -3.02 -0.30
N MET A 104 12.96 -3.72 0.42
CA MET A 104 12.01 -3.09 1.36
C MET A 104 12.74 -2.33 2.48
N VAL A 105 13.86 -2.86 2.98
CA VAL A 105 14.72 -2.18 3.97
C VAL A 105 15.39 -0.95 3.36
N LEU A 106 16.00 -1.09 2.18
CA LEU A 106 16.67 0.03 1.51
C LEU A 106 15.70 1.16 1.16
N ASP A 107 14.51 0.83 0.67
CA ASP A 107 13.48 1.81 0.33
C ASP A 107 12.91 2.48 1.60
N ALA A 108 12.74 1.73 2.70
CA ALA A 108 12.38 2.31 3.99
C ALA A 108 13.44 3.30 4.49
N CYS A 109 14.73 2.94 4.43
CA CYS A 109 15.83 3.83 4.77
C CYS A 109 15.83 5.10 3.91
N TRP A 110 15.61 4.96 2.59
CA TRP A 110 15.51 6.10 1.68
C TRP A 110 14.38 7.05 2.09
N ILE A 111 13.19 6.53 2.37
CA ILE A 111 12.02 7.33 2.77
C ILE A 111 12.26 8.01 4.12
N LEU A 112 12.96 7.37 5.06
CA LEU A 112 13.33 7.98 6.33
C LEU A 112 14.30 9.15 6.14
N CYS A 113 15.27 9.03 5.21
CA CYS A 113 16.19 10.10 4.88
C CYS A 113 15.53 11.22 4.03
N ASN A 114 14.59 10.87 3.17
CA ASN A 114 13.94 11.77 2.21
C ASN A 114 12.41 11.65 2.27
N PRO A 115 11.76 12.04 3.39
CA PRO A 115 10.31 11.88 3.55
C PRO A 115 9.52 12.73 2.55
N SER A 116 10.08 13.83 2.04
CA SER A 116 9.47 14.60 0.94
C SER A 116 9.59 13.92 -0.41
N GLY A 117 10.17 12.73 -0.54
CA GLY A 117 10.21 11.96 -1.78
C GLY A 117 8.89 11.27 -2.09
N VAL A 118 8.04 11.03 -1.08
CA VAL A 118 6.79 10.28 -1.21
C VAL A 118 5.62 11.04 -0.58
N LYS A 119 4.41 10.85 -1.12
CA LYS A 119 3.21 11.61 -0.70
C LYS A 119 2.76 11.33 0.73
N SER A 120 2.94 10.09 1.21
CA SER A 120 2.56 9.68 2.56
C SER A 120 3.62 8.75 3.17
N PRO A 121 4.74 9.29 3.69
CA PRO A 121 5.87 8.50 4.18
C PRO A 121 5.45 7.49 5.24
N LYS A 122 4.60 7.91 6.18
CA LYS A 122 4.12 7.06 7.28
C LYS A 122 3.33 5.86 6.77
N THR A 123 2.47 6.05 5.76
CA THR A 123 1.69 4.97 5.16
C THR A 123 2.59 3.97 4.44
N VAL A 124 3.57 4.47 3.67
CA VAL A 124 4.51 3.61 2.94
C VAL A 124 5.42 2.85 3.90
N LEU A 125 5.98 3.50 4.92
CA LEU A 125 6.78 2.84 5.95
C LEU A 125 5.99 1.80 6.74
N GLY A 126 4.74 2.10 7.10
CA GLY A 126 3.85 1.14 7.76
C GLY A 126 3.60 -0.11 6.88
N HIS A 127 3.44 0.09 5.57
CA HIS A 127 3.37 -1.00 4.62
C HIS A 127 4.67 -1.81 4.57
N HIS A 128 5.85 -1.17 4.55
CA HIS A 128 7.13 -1.89 4.54
C HIS A 128 7.32 -2.75 5.79
N VAL A 129 6.95 -2.23 6.97
CA VAL A 129 7.01 -3.00 8.23
C VAL A 129 6.08 -4.20 8.16
N ALA A 130 4.86 -4.05 7.66
CA ALA A 130 3.92 -5.16 7.50
C ALA A 130 4.44 -6.20 6.49
N THR A 131 4.93 -5.76 5.33
CA THR A 131 5.50 -6.65 4.31
C THR A 131 6.74 -7.38 4.81
N LEU A 132 7.66 -6.69 5.50
CA LEU A 132 8.83 -7.31 6.12
C LEU A 132 8.42 -8.35 7.17
N SER A 133 7.38 -8.07 7.96
CA SER A 133 6.85 -9.01 8.96
C SER A 133 6.29 -10.28 8.32
N VAL A 134 5.65 -10.18 7.16
CA VAL A 134 5.22 -11.34 6.37
C VAL A 134 6.44 -12.11 5.83
N LEU A 135 7.44 -11.40 5.30
CA LEU A 135 8.65 -12.02 4.74
C LEU A 135 9.50 -12.75 5.78
N VAL A 136 9.31 -12.53 7.08
CA VAL A 136 9.97 -13.31 8.14
C VAL A 136 9.71 -14.81 7.97
N ASP A 137 8.50 -15.20 7.58
CA ASP A 137 8.16 -16.62 7.43
C ASP A 137 8.99 -17.33 6.33
N PRO A 138 9.00 -16.88 5.06
CA PRO A 138 9.84 -17.49 4.03
C PRO A 138 11.35 -17.31 4.26
N LEU A 139 11.76 -16.33 5.07
CA LEU A 139 13.17 -16.19 5.51
C LEU A 139 13.59 -17.25 6.53
N LEU A 140 12.68 -17.63 7.45
CA LEU A 140 12.92 -18.67 8.45
C LEU A 140 12.60 -20.08 7.92
N GLN A 141 11.67 -20.17 6.98
CA GLN A 141 11.17 -21.40 6.38
C GLN A 141 11.26 -21.27 4.85
N PRO A 142 12.43 -21.55 4.24
CA PRO A 142 12.63 -21.40 2.79
C PRO A 142 11.64 -22.20 1.93
N GLN A 143 10.97 -23.21 2.48
CA GLN A 143 9.88 -23.94 1.82
C GLN A 143 8.71 -23.02 1.44
N HIS A 144 8.51 -21.93 2.19
CA HIS A 144 7.46 -20.94 1.95
C HIS A 144 7.89 -19.82 0.99
N ALA A 145 9.11 -19.87 0.42
CA ALA A 145 9.60 -18.84 -0.48
C ALA A 145 8.74 -18.68 -1.75
N PHE A 146 8.03 -19.73 -2.17
CA PHE A 146 7.02 -19.64 -3.23
C PHE A 146 5.92 -18.62 -2.92
N TYR A 147 5.52 -18.50 -1.65
CA TYR A 147 4.50 -17.53 -1.22
C TYR A 147 4.97 -16.09 -1.40
N THR A 148 6.28 -15.83 -1.29
CA THR A 148 6.85 -14.52 -1.62
C THR A 148 6.60 -14.17 -3.09
N ALA A 149 6.82 -15.12 -4.01
CA ALA A 149 6.56 -14.88 -5.43
C ALA A 149 5.07 -14.59 -5.69
N CYS A 150 4.17 -15.37 -5.09
CA CYS A 150 2.73 -15.14 -5.16
C CYS A 150 2.32 -13.75 -4.64
N ALA A 151 2.89 -13.30 -3.52
CA ALA A 151 2.61 -11.99 -2.95
C ALA A 151 3.16 -10.85 -3.84
N LEU A 152 4.40 -10.98 -4.32
CA LEU A 152 5.08 -9.94 -5.11
C LEU A 152 4.46 -9.70 -6.49
N LEU A 153 3.55 -10.56 -6.98
CA LEU A 153 2.77 -10.25 -8.17
C LEU A 153 2.02 -8.91 -8.06
N VAL A 154 1.62 -8.48 -6.85
CA VAL A 154 0.98 -7.17 -6.65
C VAL A 154 1.85 -6.00 -7.09
N GLU A 155 3.17 -6.17 -7.08
CA GLU A 155 4.08 -5.10 -7.47
C GLU A 155 3.96 -4.76 -8.95
N PHE A 156 3.38 -5.64 -9.77
CA PHE A 156 2.98 -5.28 -11.12
C PHE A 156 1.93 -4.15 -11.13
N ASN A 157 0.96 -4.18 -10.21
CA ASN A 157 -0.02 -3.10 -10.08
C ASN A 157 0.63 -1.81 -9.56
N THR A 158 1.55 -1.91 -8.60
CA THR A 158 2.33 -0.75 -8.11
C THR A 158 3.23 -0.16 -9.21
N PHE A 159 3.87 -1.02 -10.02
CA PHE A 159 4.65 -0.62 -11.19
C PHE A 159 3.79 0.16 -12.18
N LEU A 160 2.61 -0.35 -12.56
CA LEU A 160 1.68 0.36 -13.46
C LEU A 160 1.23 1.70 -12.88
N LEU A 161 1.01 1.77 -11.56
CA LEU A 161 0.69 3.02 -10.87
C LEU A 161 1.80 4.05 -11.04
N ILE A 162 3.06 3.68 -10.79
CA ILE A 162 4.22 4.58 -10.92
C ILE A 162 4.44 4.94 -12.39
N LEU A 163 4.41 3.97 -13.30
CA LEU A 163 4.59 4.19 -14.73
C LEU A 163 3.58 5.21 -15.28
N ARG A 164 2.30 5.06 -14.91
CA ARG A 164 1.22 5.99 -15.27
C ARG A 164 1.51 7.43 -14.86
N ARG A 165 2.21 7.63 -13.75
CA ARG A 165 2.61 8.95 -13.24
C ARG A 165 3.81 9.54 -13.99
N ARG A 166 4.67 8.68 -14.54
CA ARG A 166 5.93 9.09 -15.17
C ARG A 166 5.80 9.35 -16.67
N VAL A 167 4.91 8.65 -17.37
CA VAL A 167 4.76 8.78 -18.83
C VAL A 167 3.68 9.79 -19.21
N SER A 168 3.88 10.49 -20.33
CA SER A 168 2.92 11.48 -20.86
C SER A 168 1.59 10.86 -21.32
N TRP A 169 1.58 9.56 -21.59
CA TRP A 169 0.45 8.78 -22.09
C TRP A 169 -0.23 7.96 -20.98
N GLY A 170 -0.16 8.44 -19.73
CA GLY A 170 -0.72 7.75 -18.56
C GLY A 170 -2.19 7.35 -18.68
N GLY A 171 -2.99 8.05 -19.50
CA GLY A 171 -4.38 7.65 -19.78
C GLY A 171 -4.52 6.24 -20.38
N LEU A 172 -3.55 5.79 -21.21
CA LEU A 172 -3.54 4.42 -21.76
C LEU A 172 -3.22 3.37 -20.70
N LEU A 173 -2.51 3.75 -19.64
CA LEU A 173 -2.16 2.87 -18.53
C LEU A 173 -3.27 2.76 -17.48
N GLU A 174 -4.34 3.55 -17.60
CA GLU A 174 -5.48 3.51 -16.68
C GLU A 174 -6.17 2.14 -16.69
N VAL A 175 -6.42 1.59 -17.88
CA VAL A 175 -7.09 0.31 -18.06
C VAL A 175 -6.27 -0.86 -17.49
N PRO A 176 -4.99 -1.07 -17.87
CA PRO A 176 -4.19 -2.16 -17.27
C PRO A 176 -3.97 -1.95 -15.77
N PHE A 177 -3.84 -0.71 -15.30
CA PHE A 177 -3.80 -0.43 -13.85
C PHE A 177 -5.09 -0.87 -13.15
N ALA A 178 -6.26 -0.52 -13.67
CA ALA A 178 -7.55 -0.89 -13.08
C ALA A 178 -7.78 -2.40 -13.12
N LEU A 179 -7.47 -3.06 -14.24
CA LEU A 179 -7.59 -4.52 -14.38
C LEU A 179 -6.66 -5.25 -13.40
N SER A 180 -5.39 -4.87 -13.35
CA SER A 180 -4.43 -5.46 -12.41
C SER A 180 -4.82 -5.18 -10.96
N TRP A 181 -5.40 -4.01 -10.66
CA TRP A 181 -5.89 -3.68 -9.32
C TRP A 181 -7.01 -4.63 -8.88
N VAL A 182 -8.02 -4.84 -9.72
CA VAL A 182 -9.10 -5.81 -9.41
C VAL A 182 -8.54 -7.22 -9.28
N ALA A 183 -7.78 -7.68 -10.28
CA ALA A 183 -7.27 -9.04 -10.31
C ALA A 183 -6.34 -9.34 -9.12
N LEU A 184 -5.36 -8.49 -8.85
CA LEU A 184 -4.32 -8.76 -7.86
C LEU A 184 -4.77 -8.37 -6.44
N ARG A 185 -5.42 -7.21 -6.27
CA ARG A 185 -5.74 -6.73 -4.92
C ARG A 185 -7.11 -7.18 -4.41
N LEU A 186 -8.11 -7.31 -5.28
CA LEU A 186 -9.46 -7.68 -4.86
C LEU A 186 -9.77 -9.18 -4.96
N ILE A 187 -9.07 -9.90 -5.84
CA ILE A 187 -9.30 -11.34 -6.03
C ILE A 187 -8.12 -12.14 -5.47
N TRP A 188 -6.92 -11.91 -5.97
CA TRP A 188 -5.74 -12.71 -5.63
C TRP A 188 -5.31 -12.58 -4.15
N TYR A 189 -5.25 -11.37 -3.59
CA TYR A 189 -4.85 -11.17 -2.19
C TYR A 189 -5.81 -11.80 -1.18
N PRO A 190 -7.14 -11.61 -1.29
CA PRO A 190 -8.09 -12.32 -0.43
C PRO A 190 -7.99 -13.85 -0.59
N PHE A 191 -7.77 -14.34 -1.81
CA PHE A 191 -7.53 -15.76 -2.07
C PHE A 191 -6.27 -16.27 -1.34
N LEU A 192 -5.14 -15.55 -1.43
CA LEU A 192 -3.93 -15.87 -0.67
C LEU A 192 -4.16 -15.82 0.84
N GLY A 193 -4.95 -14.85 1.34
CA GLY A 193 -5.29 -14.78 2.77
C GLY A 193 -6.14 -15.96 3.25
N PHE A 194 -7.10 -16.39 2.42
CA PHE A 194 -7.83 -17.62 2.68
C PHE A 194 -6.89 -18.84 2.68
N TYR A 195 -6.03 -18.95 1.67
CA TYR A 195 -5.04 -20.02 1.55
C TYR A 195 -4.10 -20.09 2.76
N PHE A 196 -3.53 -18.96 3.20
CA PHE A 196 -2.66 -18.91 4.39
C PHE A 196 -3.40 -19.21 5.70
N THR A 197 -4.70 -18.89 5.77
CA THR A 197 -5.54 -19.36 6.88
C THR A 197 -5.58 -20.89 6.89
N MET A 198 -5.63 -21.52 5.71
CA MET A 198 -5.54 -22.97 5.60
C MET A 198 -4.19 -23.52 6.00
N CYS A 199 -3.11 -22.88 5.58
CA CYS A 199 -1.75 -23.25 5.97
C CYS A 199 -1.57 -23.22 7.49
N THR A 200 -2.16 -22.21 8.15
CA THR A 200 -2.00 -21.96 9.59
C THR A 200 -2.90 -22.85 10.46
N PHE A 201 -4.14 -23.13 10.04
CA PHE A 201 -5.14 -23.86 10.83
C PHE A 201 -5.74 -25.09 10.08
N PRO A 202 -4.90 -26.08 9.70
CA PRO A 202 -5.36 -27.25 8.95
C PRO A 202 -6.53 -27.99 9.60
N GLU A 203 -6.43 -28.28 10.90
CA GLU A 203 -7.41 -29.12 11.61
C GLU A 203 -8.75 -28.44 11.77
N THR A 204 -8.75 -27.14 12.05
CA THR A 204 -9.98 -26.33 12.15
C THR A 204 -10.73 -26.33 10.81
N LEU A 205 -10.01 -26.25 9.69
CA LEU A 205 -10.66 -26.22 8.37
C LEU A 205 -11.13 -27.57 7.88
N LYS A 206 -10.43 -28.67 8.21
CA LYS A 206 -10.93 -30.03 7.92
C LYS A 206 -12.33 -30.24 8.50
N ALA A 207 -12.62 -29.63 9.65
CA ALA A 207 -13.95 -29.70 10.27
C ALA A 207 -15.00 -28.80 9.60
N LEU A 208 -14.57 -27.73 8.90
CA LEU A 208 -15.47 -26.68 8.37
C LEU A 208 -15.69 -26.76 6.85
N TYR A 209 -14.77 -27.38 6.10
CA TYR A 209 -14.77 -27.36 4.64
C TYR A 209 -14.80 -28.78 4.04
N PRO A 210 -15.36 -28.94 2.82
CA PRO A 210 -15.35 -30.21 2.09
C PRO A 210 -13.94 -30.78 1.91
N GLU A 211 -13.79 -32.10 1.98
CA GLU A 211 -12.51 -32.81 1.80
C GLU A 211 -11.75 -32.39 0.52
N ARG A 212 -12.48 -32.08 -0.56
CA ARG A 212 -11.90 -31.61 -1.83
C ARG A 212 -11.02 -30.36 -1.69
N LEU A 213 -11.35 -29.43 -0.79
CA LEU A 213 -10.53 -28.23 -0.58
C LEU A 213 -9.24 -28.57 0.16
N VAL A 214 -9.30 -29.54 1.06
CA VAL A 214 -8.14 -30.05 1.79
C VAL A 214 -7.22 -30.81 0.83
N GLU A 215 -7.78 -31.66 -0.03
CA GLU A 215 -7.03 -32.36 -1.09
C GLU A 215 -6.34 -31.38 -2.05
N TRP A 216 -7.05 -30.34 -2.49
CA TRP A 216 -6.46 -29.32 -3.37
C TRP A 216 -5.25 -28.65 -2.74
N ARG A 217 -5.29 -28.35 -1.44
CA ARG A 217 -4.13 -27.82 -0.72
C ARG A 217 -2.95 -28.79 -0.77
N PHE A 218 -3.16 -30.06 -0.47
CA PHE A 218 -2.11 -31.09 -0.51
C PHE A 218 -1.60 -31.38 -1.93
N ALA A 219 -2.36 -31.03 -2.97
CA ALA A 219 -1.88 -31.09 -4.34
C ALA A 219 -0.95 -29.91 -4.70
N VAL A 220 -1.08 -28.79 -3.99
CA VAL A 220 -0.28 -27.57 -4.20
C VAL A 220 0.97 -27.55 -3.29
N GLU A 221 0.83 -27.99 -2.04
CA GLU A 221 1.93 -28.13 -1.10
C GLU A 221 2.55 -29.53 -1.26
N GLU A 222 3.88 -29.62 -1.29
CA GLU A 222 4.58 -30.91 -1.29
C GLU A 222 4.13 -31.81 -0.11
N ASP A 223 4.46 -33.11 -0.16
CA ASP A 223 4.02 -34.19 0.75
C ASP A 223 4.06 -33.89 2.27
N ARG A 224 4.73 -32.82 2.72
CA ARG A 224 4.82 -32.40 4.12
C ARG A 224 4.61 -30.88 4.26
N PRO A 225 3.37 -30.41 4.40
CA PRO A 225 3.10 -28.99 4.57
C PRO A 225 3.59 -28.50 5.94
N VAL A 226 4.42 -27.47 5.93
CA VAL A 226 4.87 -26.80 7.15
C VAL A 226 3.82 -25.74 7.49
N PRO A 227 3.31 -25.70 8.74
CA PRO A 227 2.37 -24.65 9.11
C PRO A 227 3.07 -23.28 9.10
N MET A 228 2.40 -22.30 8.51
CA MET A 228 2.88 -20.91 8.49
C MET A 228 3.03 -20.36 9.91
N PHE A 229 4.08 -19.55 10.13
CA PHE A 229 4.29 -18.89 11.41
C PHE A 229 3.12 -17.95 11.76
N LEU A 230 2.57 -18.09 12.97
CA LEU A 230 1.39 -17.33 13.41
C LEU A 230 1.59 -15.81 13.30
N GLY A 231 2.79 -15.30 13.62
CA GLY A 231 3.09 -13.87 13.49
C GLY A 231 2.97 -13.36 12.05
N SER A 232 3.45 -14.15 11.09
CA SER A 232 3.39 -13.80 9.67
C SER A 232 1.97 -13.92 9.11
N TYR A 233 1.20 -14.91 9.58
CA TYR A 233 -0.23 -14.99 9.29
C TYR A 233 -0.99 -13.74 9.77
N LEU A 234 -0.76 -13.31 11.02
CA LEU A 234 -1.40 -12.10 11.56
C LEU A 234 -0.97 -10.84 10.79
N ALA A 235 0.31 -10.75 10.40
CA ALA A 235 0.78 -9.67 9.53
C ALA A 235 0.06 -9.69 8.17
N TRP A 236 -0.16 -10.86 7.58
CA TRP A 236 -0.91 -11.01 6.33
C TRP A 236 -2.37 -10.58 6.46
N VAL A 237 -3.06 -10.98 7.54
CA VAL A 237 -4.42 -10.48 7.85
C VAL A 237 -4.43 -8.95 7.93
N GLY A 238 -3.42 -8.37 8.59
CA GLY A 238 -3.22 -6.92 8.64
C GLY A 238 -3.06 -6.30 7.25
N ILE A 239 -2.27 -6.90 6.35
CA ILE A 239 -2.14 -6.47 4.96
C ILE A 239 -3.47 -6.54 4.23
N CYS A 240 -4.24 -7.62 4.35
CA CYS A 240 -5.56 -7.74 3.72
C CYS A 240 -6.54 -6.64 4.17
N ILE A 241 -6.58 -6.34 5.47
CA ILE A 241 -7.40 -5.25 6.03
C ILE A 241 -6.93 -3.90 5.46
N PHE A 242 -5.62 -3.66 5.45
CA PHE A 242 -5.03 -2.44 4.92
C PHE A 242 -5.31 -2.26 3.43
N GLN A 243 -5.22 -3.34 2.64
CA GLN A 243 -5.54 -3.36 1.21
C GLN A 243 -7.01 -3.08 0.97
N GLY A 244 -7.91 -3.66 1.77
CA GLY A 244 -9.35 -3.38 1.71
C GLY A 244 -9.65 -1.92 2.00
N TRP A 245 -9.07 -1.37 3.07
CA TRP A 245 -9.20 0.05 3.41
C TRP A 245 -8.70 0.97 2.28
N TRP A 246 -7.52 0.69 1.72
CA TRP A 246 -6.96 1.46 0.61
C TRP A 246 -7.84 1.37 -0.65
N SER A 247 -8.36 0.18 -0.94
CA SER A 247 -9.26 -0.06 -2.07
C SER A 247 -10.56 0.75 -1.93
N CYS A 248 -11.15 0.78 -0.73
CA CYS A 248 -12.30 1.65 -0.46
C CYS A 248 -11.96 3.14 -0.61
N ALA A 249 -10.78 3.56 -0.15
CA ALA A 249 -10.34 4.95 -0.31
C ALA A 249 -10.18 5.34 -1.79
N LEU A 250 -9.64 4.44 -2.61
CA LEU A 250 -9.50 4.62 -4.05
C LEU A 250 -10.86 4.73 -4.74
N VAL A 251 -11.80 3.82 -4.46
CA VAL A 251 -13.17 3.89 -5.00
C VAL A 251 -13.85 5.21 -4.64
N ARG A 252 -13.71 5.67 -3.40
CA ARG A 252 -14.24 6.98 -2.97
C ARG A 252 -13.62 8.16 -3.72
N SER A 253 -12.38 8.02 -4.20
CA SER A 253 -11.72 9.07 -4.99
C SER A 253 -12.26 9.16 -6.41
N TYR A 254 -12.67 8.03 -7.01
CA TYR A 254 -13.32 7.99 -8.33
C TYR A 254 -14.78 8.44 -8.27
N GLY A 255 -15.49 8.14 -7.18
CA GLY A 255 -16.92 8.44 -7.03
C GLY A 255 -17.25 9.89 -6.70
N ARG A 256 -16.27 10.74 -6.35
CA ARG A 256 -16.53 12.17 -6.13
C ARG A 256 -16.68 12.84 -7.50
N PRO A 257 -17.86 13.39 -7.86
CA PRO A 257 -17.96 14.21 -9.05
C PRO A 257 -16.89 15.29 -8.96
N ALA A 258 -16.19 15.55 -10.07
CA ALA A 258 -15.18 16.59 -10.10
C ALA A 258 -15.87 17.92 -9.75
N VAL A 259 -15.82 18.29 -8.46
CA VAL A 259 -16.23 19.60 -8.02
C VAL A 259 -15.23 20.52 -8.69
N VAL A 260 -15.68 21.15 -9.77
CA VAL A 260 -15.01 22.27 -10.40
C VAL A 260 -15.12 23.39 -9.39
N THR A 261 -14.24 23.39 -8.39
CA THR A 261 -13.99 24.58 -7.59
C THR A 261 -13.43 25.60 -8.56
N ARG A 262 -14.34 26.43 -9.07
CA ARG A 262 -14.05 27.62 -9.84
C ARG A 262 -13.39 28.56 -8.84
N ASP A 263 -12.09 28.41 -8.63
CA ASP A 263 -11.41 29.14 -7.58
C ASP A 263 -11.53 30.64 -7.85
N LYS A 264 -12.16 31.28 -6.87
CA LYS A 264 -12.04 32.70 -6.61
C LYS A 264 -10.55 32.99 -6.49
N LYS A 265 -10.10 33.95 -7.29
CA LYS A 265 -8.79 34.58 -7.18
C LYS A 265 -8.51 34.87 -5.71
N PHE A 266 -7.58 34.13 -5.11
CA PHE A 266 -6.85 34.66 -3.97
C PHE A 266 -5.83 35.64 -4.55
N LEU A 267 -5.95 36.88 -4.07
CA LEU A 267 -5.09 38.03 -4.36
C LEU A 267 -3.62 37.72 -4.07
#